data_AF-A0A382XWZ6-F1
#
_entry.id   AF-A0A382XWZ6-F1
#
_cell.length_a   1.000
_cell.length_b   1.000
_cell.length_c   1.000
_cell.angle_alpha   90.00
_cell.angle_beta   90.00
_cell.angle_gamma   90.00
#
_symmetry.space_group_name_H-M   'P 1'
#
loop_
_entity.id
_entity.type
_entity.pdbx_description
1 polymer ?
#
loop_
_entity_poly.entity_id
_entity_poly.type
_entity_poly.pdbx_seq_one_letter_code
_entity_poly.pdbx_strand_id
1 'polypeptide(L)'
;DLPNGHEWYEHLARWHTTTDLTPDQIHEIGLSEVARIRNEMEDIIESLNWQGTFDEFLQFLRTDPQFYFETPEELLQEYLATSKRIDPKITRLFKVLPRTPYGIRPIPEESAPDTTTAYYMRPSADGSRAGYYYVNLYRPEVRPKYEIEVLSVHEAVPGHHLQIALAMELDNIPNFRRFSGYTAFVEGWGLYSESLGEELDLYQDPYSKFGALTYDMWRAVRLVVDTGMHYKGWSRDKAIKFFMANAAKTEQDIVNEIDRYLIMPGQ
;
A
#
# COMPACT_ATOMS: atom_id res chain seq x y z
N ASP A 1 -12.28 -24.89 -7.53
CA ASP A 1 -13.64 -24.46 -7.90
C ASP A 1 -14.63 -24.70 -6.77
N LEU A 2 -15.38 -23.66 -6.42
CA LEU A 2 -16.50 -23.70 -5.48
C LEU A 2 -17.82 -23.62 -6.27
N PRO A 3 -18.92 -24.24 -5.80
CA PRO A 3 -20.23 -24.03 -6.40
C PRO A 3 -20.59 -22.54 -6.45
N ASN A 4 -21.00 -22.04 -7.61
CA ASN A 4 -21.34 -20.61 -7.88
C ASN A 4 -20.20 -19.62 -7.57
N GLY A 5 -18.94 -20.04 -7.75
CA GLY A 5 -17.76 -19.23 -7.42
C GLY A 5 -17.70 -17.90 -8.19
N HIS A 6 -18.11 -17.89 -9.47
CA HIS A 6 -18.10 -16.68 -10.28
C HIS A 6 -19.13 -15.66 -9.80
N GLU A 7 -20.38 -16.09 -9.56
CA GLU A 7 -21.44 -15.21 -9.06
C GLU A 7 -21.10 -14.67 -7.66
N TRP A 8 -20.45 -15.49 -6.83
CA TRP A 8 -19.97 -15.05 -5.53
C TRP A 8 -18.85 -14.01 -5.65
N TYR A 9 -17.88 -14.23 -6.54
CA TYR A 9 -16.81 -13.28 -6.79
C TYR A 9 -17.34 -11.95 -7.36
N GLU A 10 -18.30 -11.97 -8.29
CA GLU A 10 -18.97 -10.77 -8.79
C GLU A 10 -19.71 -10.01 -7.69
N HIS A 11 -20.31 -10.71 -6.72
CA HIS A 11 -20.90 -10.07 -5.55
C HIS A 11 -19.83 -9.40 -4.67
N LEU A 12 -18.72 -10.09 -4.38
CA LEU A 12 -17.64 -9.59 -3.55
C LEU A 12 -16.92 -8.40 -4.19
N ALA A 13 -16.62 -8.46 -5.49
CA ALA A 13 -16.03 -7.35 -6.23
C ALA A 13 -16.90 -6.09 -6.12
N ARG A 14 -18.23 -6.20 -6.29
CA ARG A 14 -19.14 -5.07 -6.08
C ARG A 14 -19.20 -4.60 -4.64
N TRP A 15 -19.21 -5.53 -3.68
CA TRP A 15 -19.22 -5.21 -2.25
C TRP A 15 -18.00 -4.39 -1.84
N HIS A 16 -16.80 -4.81 -2.26
CA HIS A 16 -15.55 -4.16 -1.88
C HIS A 16 -15.28 -2.87 -2.67
N THR A 17 -15.54 -2.88 -3.99
CA THR A 17 -15.29 -1.71 -4.85
C THR A 17 -16.40 -0.66 -4.75
N THR A 18 -17.60 -1.04 -4.31
CA THR A 18 -18.81 -0.19 -4.33
C THR A 18 -19.21 0.29 -5.73
N THR A 19 -18.72 -0.40 -6.77
CA THR A 19 -19.04 -0.13 -8.18
C THR A 19 -19.88 -1.25 -8.78
N ASP A 20 -20.45 -1.02 -9.96
CA ASP A 20 -21.09 -2.05 -10.79
C ASP A 20 -20.14 -2.62 -11.86
N LEU A 21 -18.82 -2.39 -11.72
CA LEU A 21 -17.84 -2.92 -12.67
C LEU A 21 -17.80 -4.46 -12.61
N THR A 22 -17.78 -5.07 -13.78
CA THR A 22 -17.59 -6.52 -13.91
C THR A 22 -16.13 -6.89 -13.62
N PRO A 23 -15.85 -8.13 -13.17
CA PRO A 23 -14.49 -8.64 -13.05
C PRO A 23 -13.63 -8.47 -14.31
N ASP A 24 -14.22 -8.61 -15.50
CA ASP A 24 -13.53 -8.37 -16.77
C ASP A 24 -13.11 -6.90 -16.91
N GLN A 25 -14.00 -5.96 -16.62
CA GLN A 25 -13.67 -4.53 -16.66
C GLN A 25 -12.58 -4.17 -15.63
N ILE A 26 -12.67 -4.72 -14.42
CA ILE A 26 -11.65 -4.52 -13.38
C ILE A 26 -10.30 -5.07 -13.84
N HIS A 27 -10.27 -6.25 -14.46
CA HIS A 27 -9.04 -6.85 -14.99
C HIS A 27 -8.40 -5.97 -16.07
N GLU A 28 -9.19 -5.49 -17.04
CA GLU A 28 -8.70 -4.62 -18.11
C GLU A 28 -8.21 -3.26 -17.59
N ILE A 29 -8.89 -2.68 -16.59
CA ILE A 29 -8.40 -1.48 -15.89
C ILE A 29 -7.04 -1.78 -15.25
N GLY A 30 -6.92 -2.91 -14.54
CA GLY A 30 -5.66 -3.34 -13.94
C GLY A 30 -4.53 -3.47 -14.96
N LEU A 31 -4.78 -4.11 -16.11
CA LEU A 31 -3.79 -4.24 -17.19
C LEU A 31 -3.38 -2.89 -17.78
N SER A 32 -4.34 -1.98 -17.97
CA SER A 32 -4.09 -0.62 -18.44
C SER A 32 -3.23 0.17 -17.45
N GLU A 33 -3.54 0.11 -16.16
CA GLU A 33 -2.77 0.79 -15.12
C GLU A 33 -1.37 0.19 -14.96
N VAL A 34 -1.23 -1.13 -15.02
CA VAL A 34 0.09 -1.80 -15.04
C VAL A 34 0.93 -1.27 -16.22
N ALA A 35 0.35 -1.14 -17.41
CA ALA A 35 1.06 -0.59 -18.56
C ALA A 35 1.44 0.88 -18.38
N ARG A 36 0.53 1.72 -17.87
CA ARG A 36 0.80 3.15 -17.59
C ARG A 36 1.95 3.30 -16.60
N ILE A 37 1.86 2.63 -15.46
CA ILE A 37 2.84 2.76 -14.37
C ILE A 37 4.19 2.17 -14.79
N ARG A 38 4.20 1.08 -15.58
CA ARG A 38 5.44 0.56 -16.15
C ARG A 38 6.16 1.59 -17.00
N ASN A 39 5.45 2.34 -17.84
CA ASN A 39 6.09 3.38 -18.65
C ASN A 39 6.71 4.47 -17.75
N GLU A 40 6.01 4.90 -16.69
CA GLU A 40 6.57 5.87 -15.74
C GLU A 40 7.79 5.33 -14.98
N MET A 41 7.81 4.04 -14.67
CA MET A 41 8.99 3.39 -14.09
C MET A 41 10.17 3.35 -15.07
N GLU A 42 9.92 3.04 -16.35
CA GLU A 42 10.94 3.07 -17.40
C GLU A 42 11.52 4.48 -17.57
N ASP A 43 10.70 5.54 -17.54
CA ASP A 43 11.16 6.94 -17.60
C ASP A 43 12.17 7.25 -16.47
N ILE A 44 11.93 6.73 -15.26
CA ILE A 44 12.87 6.87 -14.13
C ILE A 44 14.16 6.10 -14.40
N ILE A 45 14.07 4.86 -14.86
CA ILE A 45 15.23 4.01 -15.17
C ILE A 45 16.10 4.67 -16.25
N GLU A 46 15.48 5.24 -17.29
CA GLU A 46 16.16 6.01 -18.33
C GLU A 46 16.85 7.25 -17.75
N SER A 47 16.21 7.99 -16.85
CA SER A 47 16.80 9.17 -16.21
C SER A 47 18.06 8.85 -15.38
N LEU A 48 18.14 7.61 -14.87
CA LEU A 48 19.29 7.09 -14.13
C LEU A 48 20.42 6.60 -15.06
N ASN A 49 20.24 6.63 -16.38
CA ASN A 49 21.16 6.09 -17.38
C ASN A 49 21.49 4.61 -17.15
N TRP A 50 20.54 3.83 -16.63
CA TRP A 50 20.70 2.39 -16.43
C TRP A 50 20.95 1.68 -17.75
N GLN A 51 21.92 0.76 -17.78
CA GLN A 51 22.33 0.05 -19.00
C GLN A 51 21.75 -1.37 -19.09
N GLY A 52 21.14 -1.85 -18.01
CA GLY A 52 20.51 -3.18 -17.96
C GLY A 52 19.04 -3.13 -18.37
N THR A 53 18.40 -4.30 -18.28
CA THR A 53 16.96 -4.47 -18.43
C THR A 53 16.20 -3.97 -17.21
N PHE A 54 14.89 -3.80 -17.37
CA PHE A 54 13.96 -3.51 -16.27
C PHE A 54 14.06 -4.55 -15.14
N ASP A 55 14.09 -5.83 -15.48
CA ASP A 55 14.18 -6.92 -14.50
C ASP A 55 15.50 -6.88 -13.72
N GLU A 56 16.61 -6.54 -14.39
CA GLU A 56 17.90 -6.32 -13.73
C GLU A 56 17.86 -5.09 -12.81
N PHE A 57 17.12 -4.03 -13.17
CA PHE A 57 16.92 -2.87 -12.30
C PHE A 57 16.09 -3.23 -11.06
N LEU A 58 14.98 -3.98 -11.22
CA LEU A 58 14.22 -4.48 -10.09
C LEU A 58 15.09 -5.37 -9.17
N GLN A 59 15.93 -6.22 -9.76
CA GLN A 59 16.86 -7.06 -9.00
C GLN A 59 17.89 -6.22 -8.24
N PHE A 60 18.43 -5.17 -8.85
CA PHE A 60 19.30 -4.20 -8.20
C PHE A 60 18.60 -3.55 -6.99
N LEU A 61 17.38 -3.06 -7.15
CA LEU A 61 16.59 -2.48 -6.05
C LEU A 61 16.27 -3.47 -4.93
N ARG A 62 16.17 -4.77 -5.25
CA ARG A 62 15.90 -5.86 -4.29
C ARG A 62 17.13 -6.34 -3.52
N THR A 63 18.35 -6.01 -3.97
CA THR A 63 19.57 -6.67 -3.45
C THR A 63 20.71 -5.75 -3.11
N ASP A 64 20.75 -4.52 -3.64
CA ASP A 64 21.83 -3.61 -3.32
C ASP A 64 21.70 -3.09 -1.86
N PRO A 65 22.72 -3.27 -1.00
CA PRO A 65 22.67 -2.86 0.40
C PRO A 65 22.38 -1.38 0.62
N GLN A 66 22.62 -0.50 -0.38
CA GLN A 66 22.35 0.93 -0.24
C GLN A 66 20.87 1.22 0.11
N PHE A 67 19.96 0.36 -0.34
CA PHE A 67 18.53 0.53 -0.15
C PHE A 67 18.02 0.01 1.19
N TYR A 68 18.84 -0.62 2.02
CA TYR A 68 18.39 -1.31 3.23
C TYR A 68 19.08 -0.78 4.49
N PHE A 69 18.47 -1.07 5.64
CA PHE A 69 19.05 -0.83 6.95
C PHE A 69 19.68 -2.11 7.48
N GLU A 70 20.69 -1.97 8.34
CA GLU A 70 21.33 -3.12 8.97
C GLU A 70 20.56 -3.58 10.20
N THR A 71 19.88 -2.63 10.88
CA THR A 71 19.23 -2.89 12.17
C THR A 71 17.75 -2.48 12.20
N PRO A 72 16.91 -3.19 12.98
CA PRO A 72 15.54 -2.78 13.29
C PRO A 72 15.44 -1.35 13.85
N GLU A 73 16.43 -0.93 14.64
CA GLU A 73 16.48 0.38 15.28
C GLU A 73 16.64 1.50 14.26
N GLU A 74 17.54 1.35 13.28
CA GLU A 74 17.72 2.32 12.20
C GLU A 74 16.46 2.44 11.35
N LEU A 75 15.84 1.29 11.00
CA LEU A 75 14.59 1.27 10.24
C LEU A 75 13.46 1.98 11.00
N LEU A 76 13.30 1.72 12.30
CA LEU A 76 12.31 2.41 13.13
C LEU A 76 12.60 3.91 13.22
N GLN A 77 13.86 4.29 13.39
CA GLN A 77 14.25 5.71 13.42
C GLN A 77 13.89 6.41 12.11
N GLU A 78 14.06 5.76 10.96
CA GLU A 78 13.69 6.35 9.68
C GLU A 78 12.17 6.53 9.54
N TYR A 79 11.35 5.57 9.98
CA TYR A 79 9.89 5.75 9.99
C TYR A 79 9.46 6.91 10.90
N LEU A 80 10.06 7.02 12.08
CA LEU A 80 9.81 8.12 13.02
C LEU A 80 10.22 9.47 12.42
N ALA A 81 11.42 9.54 11.83
CA ALA A 81 11.93 10.76 11.21
C ALA A 81 11.08 11.17 10.00
N THR A 82 10.76 10.23 9.11
CA THR A 82 9.90 10.45 7.94
C THR A 82 8.55 11.01 8.32
N SER A 83 7.88 10.39 9.28
CA SER A 83 6.57 10.87 9.76
C SER A 83 6.64 12.30 10.31
N LYS A 84 7.73 12.64 11.02
CA LYS A 84 7.96 14.02 11.51
C LYS A 84 8.30 15.02 10.40
N ARG A 85 8.90 14.58 9.30
CA ARG A 85 9.11 15.42 8.09
C ARG A 85 7.80 15.68 7.35
N ILE A 86 6.87 14.71 7.35
CA ILE A 86 5.56 14.83 6.69
C ILE A 86 4.58 15.70 7.49
N ASP A 87 4.52 15.52 8.82
CA ASP A 87 3.58 16.21 9.72
C ASP A 87 3.37 17.71 9.43
N PRO A 88 4.41 18.56 9.28
CA PRO A 88 4.19 19.97 9.00
C PRO A 88 3.68 20.26 7.58
N LYS A 89 3.97 19.38 6.62
CA LYS A 89 3.68 19.60 5.20
C LYS A 89 2.20 19.41 4.87
N ILE A 90 1.48 18.55 5.60
CA ILE A 90 0.06 18.28 5.34
C ILE A 90 -0.83 19.53 5.48
N THR A 91 -0.40 20.53 6.28
CA THR A 91 -1.11 21.81 6.44
C THR A 91 -1.20 22.63 5.16
N ARG A 92 -0.35 22.35 4.16
CA ARG A 92 -0.40 22.97 2.83
C ARG A 92 -1.59 22.48 2.01
N LEU A 93 -2.05 21.26 2.25
CA LEU A 93 -3.09 20.57 1.46
C LEU A 93 -4.41 20.44 2.22
N PHE A 94 -4.36 20.29 3.55
CA PHE A 94 -5.53 20.01 4.38
C PHE A 94 -5.80 21.11 5.39
N LYS A 95 -6.99 21.72 5.28
CA LYS A 95 -7.46 22.76 6.19
C LYS A 95 -7.91 22.20 7.55
N VAL A 96 -8.41 20.97 7.57
CA VAL A 96 -8.97 20.34 8.76
C VAL A 96 -8.10 19.15 9.14
N LEU A 97 -7.59 19.16 10.36
CA LEU A 97 -6.76 18.10 10.92
C LEU A 97 -7.46 17.50 12.15
N PRO A 98 -7.29 16.19 12.42
CA PRO A 98 -7.89 15.54 13.57
C PRO A 98 -7.24 16.05 14.86
N ARG A 99 -8.03 16.09 15.94
CA ARG A 99 -7.52 16.31 17.29
C ARG A 99 -6.84 15.07 17.85
N THR A 100 -7.28 13.90 17.41
CA THR A 100 -6.76 12.61 17.83
C THR A 100 -5.35 12.41 17.28
N PRO A 101 -4.33 12.16 18.13
CA PRO A 101 -2.98 11.98 17.64
C PRO A 101 -2.74 10.57 17.10
N TYR A 102 -1.60 10.38 16.42
CA TYR A 102 -1.04 9.07 16.11
C TYR A 102 0.37 8.90 16.66
N GLY A 103 0.79 7.64 16.82
CA GLY A 103 2.18 7.26 17.05
C GLY A 103 2.62 6.15 16.11
N ILE A 104 3.91 5.80 16.18
CA ILE A 104 4.49 4.68 15.43
C ILE A 104 4.90 3.60 16.42
N ARG A 105 4.66 2.33 16.07
CA ARG A 105 5.04 1.18 16.89
C ARG A 105 5.61 0.05 16.03
N PRO A 106 6.57 -0.73 16.55
CA PRO A 106 6.90 -2.00 15.94
C PRO A 106 5.70 -2.95 15.98
N ILE A 107 5.53 -3.74 14.92
CA ILE A 107 4.69 -4.94 14.97
C ILE A 107 5.31 -5.92 16.00
N PRO A 108 4.50 -6.58 16.86
CA PRO A 108 5.02 -7.57 17.80
C PRO A 108 5.84 -8.67 17.11
N GLU A 109 6.96 -9.07 17.71
CA GLU A 109 7.92 -10.00 17.10
C GLU A 109 7.27 -11.35 16.75
N GLU A 110 6.28 -11.78 17.54
CA GLU A 110 5.56 -13.03 17.35
C GLU A 110 4.70 -13.06 16.09
N SER A 111 4.20 -11.91 15.61
CA SER A 111 3.37 -11.83 14.41
C SER A 111 4.10 -11.20 13.23
N ALA A 112 5.24 -10.55 13.46
CA ALA A 112 5.99 -9.84 12.43
C ALA A 112 6.40 -10.69 11.20
N PRO A 113 6.80 -11.98 11.33
CA PRO A 113 7.13 -12.81 10.16
C PRO A 113 5.96 -13.04 9.18
N ASP A 114 4.74 -13.08 9.71
CA ASP A 114 3.52 -13.37 8.94
C ASP A 114 2.69 -12.11 8.63
N THR A 115 3.16 -10.94 9.07
CA THR A 115 2.49 -9.65 8.84
C THR A 115 3.13 -8.94 7.64
N THR A 116 2.33 -8.16 6.94
CA THR A 116 2.75 -7.26 5.85
C THR A 116 3.75 -6.19 6.33
N THR A 117 4.22 -5.34 5.43
CA THR A 117 5.22 -4.28 5.71
C THR A 117 4.78 -3.31 6.81
N ALA A 118 3.49 -3.02 6.90
CA ALA A 118 2.89 -2.21 7.96
C ALA A 118 1.36 -2.39 8.00
N TYR A 119 0.74 -1.79 9.01
CA TYR A 119 -0.70 -1.52 9.06
C TYR A 119 -1.03 -0.36 9.99
N TYR A 120 -2.16 0.30 9.77
CA TYR A 120 -2.70 1.30 10.67
C TYR A 120 -3.75 0.73 11.63
N MET A 121 -3.59 1.00 12.92
CA MET A 121 -4.57 0.74 13.95
C MET A 121 -5.32 2.03 14.31
N ARG A 122 -6.63 2.05 14.10
CA ARG A 122 -7.49 3.19 14.45
C ARG A 122 -7.49 3.50 15.97
N PRO A 123 -7.70 4.78 16.34
CA PRO A 123 -7.84 5.20 17.74
C PRO A 123 -9.04 4.54 18.42
N SER A 124 -9.11 4.63 19.75
CA SER A 124 -10.31 4.23 20.48
C SER A 124 -11.40 5.30 20.36
N ALA A 125 -12.66 4.88 20.33
CA ALA A 125 -13.80 5.80 20.18
C ALA A 125 -13.98 6.73 21.40
N ASP A 126 -13.50 6.32 22.58
CA ASP A 126 -13.54 7.07 23.83
C ASP A 126 -12.32 8.00 24.03
N GLY A 127 -11.38 8.03 23.08
CA GLY A 127 -10.16 8.83 23.16
C GLY A 127 -9.09 8.31 24.12
N SER A 128 -9.29 7.16 24.76
CA SER A 128 -8.29 6.55 25.65
C SER A 128 -7.01 6.07 24.94
N ARG A 129 -7.05 5.88 23.61
CA ARG A 129 -5.93 5.41 22.79
C ARG A 129 -5.84 6.17 21.47
N ALA A 130 -4.63 6.65 21.17
CA ALA A 130 -4.26 7.22 19.87
C ALA A 130 -4.35 6.20 18.72
N GLY A 131 -4.29 6.70 17.48
CA GLY A 131 -4.01 5.85 16.32
C GLY A 131 -2.56 5.37 16.35
N TYR A 132 -2.27 4.22 15.74
CA TYR A 132 -0.91 3.72 15.64
C TYR A 132 -0.60 3.20 14.24
N TYR A 133 0.42 3.77 13.64
CA TYR A 133 1.08 3.22 12.46
C TYR A 133 2.05 2.13 12.92
N TYR A 134 1.72 0.88 12.66
CA TYR A 134 2.54 -0.27 13.01
C TYR A 134 3.49 -0.60 11.85
N VAL A 135 4.79 -0.63 12.12
CA VAL A 135 5.83 -0.91 11.12
C VAL A 135 6.49 -2.25 11.39
N ASN A 136 6.70 -3.03 10.32
CA ASN A 136 7.32 -4.33 10.42
C ASN A 136 8.84 -4.19 10.39
N LEU A 137 9.47 -4.40 11.56
CA LEU A 137 10.93 -4.33 11.70
C LEU A 137 11.60 -5.70 11.55
N TYR A 138 10.83 -6.76 11.30
CA TYR A 138 11.38 -8.07 11.01
C TYR A 138 12.13 -8.02 9.66
N ARG A 139 13.39 -8.47 9.70
CA ARG A 139 14.29 -8.52 8.56
C ARG A 139 14.48 -7.14 7.89
N PRO A 140 15.16 -6.18 8.57
CA PRO A 140 15.39 -4.85 8.00
C PRO A 140 16.14 -4.89 6.65
N GLU A 141 16.89 -5.96 6.38
CA GLU A 141 17.61 -6.21 5.13
C GLU A 141 16.69 -6.49 3.92
N VAL A 142 15.37 -6.59 4.14
CA VAL A 142 14.36 -6.69 3.07
C VAL A 142 13.32 -5.58 3.10
N ARG A 143 13.54 -4.52 3.89
CA ARG A 143 12.65 -3.37 4.02
C ARG A 143 13.29 -2.13 3.37
N PRO A 144 12.97 -1.85 2.09
CA PRO A 144 13.68 -0.82 1.34
C PRO A 144 13.36 0.60 1.82
N LYS A 145 14.38 1.44 1.92
CA LYS A 145 14.33 2.86 2.28
C LYS A 145 13.37 3.64 1.38
N TYR A 146 13.40 3.37 0.07
CA TYR A 146 12.64 4.11 -0.92
C TYR A 146 11.11 3.92 -0.81
N GLU A 147 10.63 2.92 -0.07
CA GLU A 147 9.19 2.70 0.17
C GLU A 147 8.68 3.46 1.41
N ILE A 148 9.56 3.95 2.28
CA ILE A 148 9.17 4.48 3.61
C ILE A 148 8.28 5.70 3.50
N GLU A 149 8.57 6.62 2.57
CA GLU A 149 7.79 7.84 2.41
C GLU A 149 6.37 7.56 1.92
N VAL A 150 6.22 6.77 0.85
CA VAL A 150 4.91 6.41 0.30
C VAL A 150 4.08 5.59 1.28
N LEU A 151 4.71 4.66 2.02
CA LEU A 151 4.02 3.89 3.05
C LEU A 151 3.57 4.78 4.22
N SER A 152 4.41 5.73 4.64
CA SER A 152 4.08 6.63 5.76
C SER A 152 2.92 7.55 5.44
N VAL A 153 2.82 8.05 4.20
CA VAL A 153 1.64 8.83 3.78
C VAL A 153 0.38 7.98 3.73
N HIS A 154 0.47 6.72 3.27
CA HIS A 154 -0.66 5.79 3.22
C HIS A 154 -1.22 5.45 4.61
N GLU A 155 -0.35 5.02 5.53
CA GLU A 155 -0.77 4.48 6.83
C GLU A 155 -1.06 5.55 7.87
N ALA A 156 -0.35 6.68 7.81
CA ALA A 156 -0.47 7.75 8.79
C ALA A 156 -1.14 8.99 8.17
N VAL A 157 -0.37 10.05 7.95
CA VAL A 157 -0.87 11.32 7.44
C VAL A 157 -0.24 11.61 6.08
N PRO A 158 -1.03 12.00 5.06
CA PRO A 158 -2.46 12.29 5.08
C PRO A 158 -3.40 11.09 4.83
N GLY A 159 -2.93 9.85 4.89
CA GLY A 159 -3.72 8.65 4.62
C GLY A 159 -4.65 8.21 5.76
N HIS A 160 -4.54 6.95 6.18
CA HIS A 160 -5.51 6.31 7.07
C HIS A 160 -5.71 7.05 8.39
N HIS A 161 -4.66 7.56 9.03
CA HIS A 161 -4.83 8.31 10.28
C HIS A 161 -5.69 9.55 10.07
N LEU A 162 -5.37 10.38 9.08
CA LEU A 162 -6.11 11.61 8.79
C LEU A 162 -7.59 11.29 8.51
N GLN A 163 -7.86 10.36 7.60
CA GLN A 163 -9.22 10.02 7.18
C GLN A 163 -10.04 9.42 8.31
N ILE A 164 -9.52 8.38 8.98
CA ILE A 164 -10.25 7.64 10.00
C ILE A 164 -10.46 8.49 11.25
N ALA A 165 -9.45 9.23 11.70
CA ALA A 165 -9.59 10.08 12.87
C ALA A 165 -10.62 11.20 12.63
N LEU A 166 -10.61 11.84 11.46
CA LEU A 166 -11.63 12.84 11.11
C LEU A 166 -13.04 12.23 11.07
N ALA A 167 -13.21 11.07 10.43
CA ALA A 167 -14.50 10.37 10.41
C ALA A 167 -15.01 10.04 11.83
N MET A 168 -14.10 9.62 12.71
CA MET A 168 -14.40 9.34 14.11
C MET A 168 -14.67 10.59 14.93
N GLU A 169 -14.22 11.78 14.52
CA GLU A 169 -14.47 13.05 15.22
C GLU A 169 -15.74 13.78 14.75
N LEU A 170 -16.43 13.27 13.73
CA LEU A 170 -17.67 13.86 13.25
C LEU A 170 -18.78 13.80 14.31
N ASP A 171 -19.37 14.97 14.56
CA ASP A 171 -20.54 15.13 15.43
C ASP A 171 -21.85 15.10 14.62
N ASN A 172 -22.97 14.90 15.30
CA ASN A 172 -24.32 14.93 14.71
C ASN A 172 -24.57 13.91 13.57
N ILE A 173 -23.83 12.80 13.54
CA ILE A 173 -24.08 11.67 12.66
C ILE A 173 -24.21 10.36 13.45
N PRO A 174 -24.97 9.37 12.93
CA PRO A 174 -25.09 8.08 13.60
C PRO A 174 -23.74 7.35 13.76
N ASN A 175 -23.57 6.63 14.88
CA ASN A 175 -22.34 5.89 15.19
C ASN A 175 -21.91 4.91 14.09
N PHE A 176 -22.85 4.25 13.41
CA PHE A 176 -22.49 3.35 12.32
C PHE A 176 -21.78 4.10 11.18
N ARG A 177 -22.12 5.37 10.91
CA ARG A 177 -21.40 6.17 9.89
C ARG A 177 -20.01 6.62 10.36
N ARG A 178 -19.78 6.76 11.66
CA ARG A 178 -18.47 7.11 12.24
C ARG A 178 -17.51 5.93 12.29
N PHE A 179 -18.03 4.72 12.49
CA PHE A 179 -17.21 3.56 12.87
C PHE A 179 -17.24 2.40 11.87
N SER A 180 -18.12 2.42 10.87
CA SER A 180 -18.09 1.48 9.74
C SER A 180 -16.96 1.82 8.78
N GLY A 181 -16.36 0.79 8.18
CA GLY A 181 -15.38 0.92 7.11
C GLY A 181 -16.00 0.53 5.76
N TYR A 182 -15.64 1.26 4.72
CA TYR A 182 -15.97 0.94 3.32
C TYR A 182 -14.64 0.78 2.59
N THR A 183 -14.29 -0.44 2.16
CA THR A 183 -12.97 -0.78 1.64
C THR A 183 -12.51 0.20 0.55
N ALA A 184 -13.31 0.38 -0.51
CA ALA A 184 -12.97 1.31 -1.59
C ALA A 184 -12.70 2.75 -1.12
N PHE A 185 -13.44 3.25 -0.11
CA PHE A 185 -13.22 4.61 0.39
C PHE A 185 -11.97 4.71 1.26
N VAL A 186 -11.76 3.76 2.17
CA VAL A 186 -10.64 3.78 3.11
C VAL A 186 -9.32 3.51 2.40
N GLU A 187 -9.26 2.44 1.60
CA GLU A 187 -8.07 2.07 0.82
C GLU A 187 -7.84 3.02 -0.35
N GLY A 188 -8.92 3.45 -1.02
CA GLY A 188 -8.84 4.46 -2.07
C GLY A 188 -8.36 5.81 -1.57
N TRP A 189 -8.73 6.21 -0.34
CA TRP A 189 -8.14 7.38 0.32
C TRP A 189 -6.65 7.18 0.61
N GLY A 190 -6.27 6.01 1.14
CA GLY A 190 -4.86 5.65 1.34
C GLY A 190 -4.07 5.79 0.04
N LEU A 191 -4.54 5.21 -1.06
CA LEU A 191 -3.90 5.30 -2.37
C LEU A 191 -3.89 6.75 -2.91
N TYR A 192 -4.97 7.50 -2.76
CA TYR A 192 -5.00 8.94 -3.11
C TYR A 192 -3.98 9.73 -2.30
N SER A 193 -3.76 9.39 -1.02
CA SER A 193 -2.77 10.07 -0.20
C SER A 193 -1.33 9.84 -0.69
N GLU A 194 -1.06 8.67 -1.28
CA GLU A 194 0.22 8.36 -1.93
C GLU A 194 0.49 9.28 -3.13
N SER A 195 -0.55 9.59 -3.93
CA SER A 195 -0.39 10.49 -5.08
C SER A 195 -0.04 11.94 -4.71
N LEU A 196 -0.25 12.33 -3.44
CA LEU A 196 0.10 13.66 -2.93
C LEU A 196 1.59 13.80 -2.58
N GLY A 197 2.39 12.73 -2.67
CA GLY A 197 3.78 12.77 -2.25
C GLY A 197 4.65 13.80 -2.99
N GLU A 198 4.37 14.08 -4.26
CA GLU A 198 5.06 15.15 -5.00
C GLU A 198 4.66 16.55 -4.50
N GLU A 199 3.37 16.78 -4.26
CA GLU A 199 2.86 18.05 -3.70
C GLU A 199 3.38 18.30 -2.28
N LEU A 200 3.75 17.22 -1.58
CA LEU A 200 4.38 17.22 -0.28
C LEU A 200 5.92 17.22 -0.35
N ASP A 201 6.55 17.41 -1.52
CA ASP A 201 8.00 17.41 -1.68
C ASP A 201 8.68 16.17 -1.05
N LEU A 202 8.10 14.97 -1.19
CA LEU A 202 8.66 13.73 -0.61
C LEU A 202 9.67 13.09 -1.56
N TYR A 203 9.26 12.84 -2.80
CA TYR A 203 10.03 12.08 -3.78
C TYR A 203 11.11 12.94 -4.45
N GLN A 204 12.14 13.31 -3.69
CA GLN A 204 13.21 14.21 -4.13
C GLN A 204 14.35 13.50 -4.86
N ASP A 205 14.43 12.17 -4.76
CA ASP A 205 15.39 11.36 -5.50
C ASP A 205 14.67 10.34 -6.40
N PRO A 206 15.29 9.88 -7.49
CA PRO A 206 14.64 8.97 -8.43
C PRO A 206 14.18 7.64 -7.78
N TYR A 207 14.88 7.16 -6.75
CA TYR A 207 14.53 5.90 -6.09
C TYR A 207 13.31 6.05 -5.19
N SER A 208 13.18 7.14 -4.43
CA SER A 208 11.94 7.42 -3.67
C SER A 208 10.72 7.57 -4.58
N LYS A 209 10.87 8.21 -5.75
CA LYS A 209 9.80 8.25 -6.77
C LYS A 209 9.51 6.85 -7.33
N PHE A 210 10.53 6.04 -7.61
CA PHE A 210 10.34 4.65 -8.03
C PHE A 210 9.65 3.80 -6.95
N GLY A 211 9.94 4.06 -5.67
CA GLY A 211 9.25 3.45 -4.53
C GLY A 211 7.77 3.79 -4.49
N ALA A 212 7.40 5.05 -4.77
CA ALA A 212 6.01 5.45 -4.92
C ALA A 212 5.31 4.72 -6.08
N LEU A 213 5.96 4.65 -7.25
CA LEU A 213 5.43 3.88 -8.38
C LEU A 213 5.34 2.38 -8.07
N THR A 214 6.26 1.83 -7.27
CA THR A 214 6.21 0.42 -6.84
C THR A 214 4.94 0.15 -6.02
N TYR A 215 4.50 1.13 -5.21
CA TYR A 215 3.24 1.05 -4.46
C TYR A 215 2.02 1.19 -5.37
N ASP A 216 2.03 2.12 -6.32
CA ASP A 216 0.95 2.27 -7.31
C ASP A 216 0.81 0.99 -8.15
N MET A 217 1.93 0.48 -8.66
CA MET A 217 2.01 -0.76 -9.42
C MET A 217 1.47 -1.95 -8.63
N TRP A 218 1.78 -2.03 -7.34
CA TRP A 218 1.23 -3.09 -6.48
C TRP A 218 -0.31 -3.04 -6.44
N ARG A 219 -0.92 -1.85 -6.32
CA ARG A 219 -2.39 -1.73 -6.35
C ARG A 219 -2.96 -2.06 -7.73
N ALA A 220 -2.31 -1.65 -8.81
CA ALA A 220 -2.72 -2.03 -10.17
C ALA A 220 -2.63 -3.55 -10.40
N VAL A 221 -1.55 -4.18 -9.94
CA VAL A 221 -1.34 -5.64 -10.00
C VAL A 221 -2.45 -6.37 -9.25
N ARG A 222 -2.90 -5.87 -8.08
CA ARG A 222 -4.02 -6.48 -7.31
C ARG A 222 -5.26 -6.65 -8.17
N LEU A 223 -5.64 -5.64 -8.94
CA LEU A 223 -6.80 -5.72 -9.84
C LEU A 223 -6.66 -6.88 -10.84
N VAL A 224 -5.45 -7.10 -11.37
CA VAL A 224 -5.16 -8.15 -12.36
C VAL A 224 -5.09 -9.53 -11.72
N VAL A 225 -4.37 -9.69 -10.60
CA VAL A 225 -4.14 -11.00 -10.00
C VAL A 225 -5.35 -11.53 -9.25
N ASP A 226 -6.13 -10.67 -8.60
CA ASP A 226 -7.33 -11.06 -7.87
C ASP A 226 -8.41 -11.55 -8.86
N THR A 227 -8.75 -10.73 -9.87
CA THR A 227 -9.66 -11.16 -10.97
C THR A 227 -9.07 -12.31 -11.78
N GLY A 228 -7.74 -12.33 -11.95
CA GLY A 228 -7.00 -13.39 -12.60
C GLY A 228 -7.25 -14.75 -11.95
N MET A 229 -7.04 -14.83 -10.64
CA MET A 229 -7.19 -16.08 -9.87
C MET A 229 -8.66 -16.47 -9.70
N HIS A 230 -9.53 -15.52 -9.34
CA HIS A 230 -10.89 -15.83 -8.92
C HIS A 230 -11.93 -15.85 -10.04
N TYR A 231 -11.61 -15.28 -11.21
CA TYR A 231 -12.55 -15.19 -12.33
C TYR A 231 -11.97 -15.70 -13.66
N LYS A 232 -10.66 -15.55 -13.89
CA LYS A 232 -9.99 -15.99 -15.13
C LYS A 232 -9.21 -17.30 -15.00
N GLY A 233 -9.32 -17.99 -13.86
CA GLY A 233 -8.71 -19.31 -13.63
C GLY A 233 -7.17 -19.31 -13.61
N TRP A 234 -6.53 -18.20 -13.25
CA TRP A 234 -5.07 -18.17 -13.07
C TRP A 234 -4.66 -19.03 -11.89
N SER A 235 -3.55 -19.75 -12.03
CA SER A 235 -2.91 -20.39 -10.89
C SER A 235 -2.23 -19.35 -9.99
N ARG A 236 -2.06 -19.71 -8.70
CA ARG A 236 -1.23 -18.98 -7.74
C ARG A 236 0.15 -18.63 -8.31
N ASP A 237 0.82 -19.60 -8.93
CA ASP A 237 2.15 -19.39 -9.52
C ASP A 237 2.15 -18.36 -10.65
N LYS A 238 1.07 -18.31 -11.44
CA LYS A 238 0.93 -17.31 -12.49
C LYS A 238 0.75 -15.91 -11.88
N ALA A 239 -0.04 -15.79 -10.82
CA ALA A 239 -0.22 -14.54 -10.09
C ALA A 239 1.10 -14.05 -9.45
N ILE A 240 1.86 -14.93 -8.81
CA ILE A 240 3.18 -14.62 -8.24
C ILE A 240 4.14 -14.13 -9.33
N LYS A 241 4.24 -14.86 -10.45
CA LYS A 241 5.11 -14.46 -11.58
C LYS A 241 4.72 -13.11 -12.17
N PHE A 242 3.41 -12.87 -12.33
CA PHE A 242 2.91 -11.58 -12.82
C PHE A 242 3.29 -10.44 -11.87
N PHE A 243 3.14 -10.64 -10.55
CA PHE A 243 3.52 -9.63 -9.57
C PHE A 243 5.04 -9.39 -9.53
N MET A 244 5.85 -10.46 -9.48
CA MET A 244 7.31 -10.38 -9.49
C MET A 244 7.89 -9.66 -10.72
N ALA A 245 7.24 -9.78 -11.87
CA ALA A 245 7.68 -9.13 -13.10
C ALA A 245 7.41 -7.61 -13.10
N ASN A 246 6.53 -7.11 -12.22
CA ASN A 246 6.06 -5.73 -12.28
C ASN A 246 6.48 -4.86 -11.08
N ALA A 247 6.82 -5.43 -9.92
CA ALA A 247 7.13 -4.64 -8.72
C ALA A 247 8.45 -5.04 -8.05
N ALA A 248 9.22 -4.08 -7.54
CA ALA A 248 10.50 -4.29 -6.84
C ALA A 248 10.38 -4.91 -5.43
N LYS A 249 9.33 -5.70 -5.17
CA LYS A 249 9.12 -6.35 -3.86
C LYS A 249 9.82 -7.69 -3.76
N THR A 250 10.04 -8.16 -2.53
CA THR A 250 10.59 -9.50 -2.30
C THR A 250 9.59 -10.59 -2.64
N GLU A 251 10.09 -11.78 -3.00
CA GLU A 251 9.23 -12.94 -3.27
C GLU A 251 8.38 -13.31 -2.05
N GLN A 252 8.94 -13.21 -0.83
CA GLN A 252 8.20 -13.50 0.40
C GLN A 252 7.01 -12.56 0.59
N ASP A 253 7.20 -11.24 0.43
CA ASP A 253 6.11 -10.28 0.56
C ASP A 253 5.04 -10.52 -0.52
N ILE A 254 5.45 -10.82 -1.76
CA ILE A 254 4.54 -11.14 -2.87
C ILE A 254 3.76 -12.42 -2.58
N VAL A 255 4.41 -13.46 -2.08
CA VAL A 255 3.77 -14.73 -1.69
C VAL A 255 2.72 -14.49 -0.61
N ASN A 256 3.06 -13.77 0.46
CA ASN A 256 2.14 -13.45 1.55
C ASN A 256 0.90 -12.69 1.03
N GLU A 257 1.11 -11.77 0.10
CA GLU A 257 0.03 -11.00 -0.53
C GLU A 257 -0.86 -11.86 -1.44
N ILE A 258 -0.28 -12.69 -2.32
CA ILE A 258 -1.07 -13.59 -3.17
C ILE A 258 -1.88 -14.57 -2.32
N ASP A 259 -1.30 -15.11 -1.24
CA ASP A 259 -2.00 -16.00 -0.32
C ASP A 259 -3.14 -15.30 0.40
N ARG A 260 -2.95 -14.02 0.77
CA ARG A 260 -4.04 -13.17 1.29
C ARG A 260 -5.16 -13.00 0.26
N TYR A 261 -4.85 -12.70 -1.00
CA TYR A 261 -5.88 -12.50 -2.04
C TYR A 261 -6.67 -13.79 -2.30
N LEU A 262 -6.04 -14.96 -2.19
CA LEU A 262 -6.72 -16.24 -2.30
C LEU A 262 -7.79 -16.45 -1.22
N ILE A 263 -7.57 -15.95 0.00
CA ILE A 263 -8.52 -16.09 1.12
C ILE A 263 -9.47 -14.90 1.29
N MET A 264 -9.18 -13.76 0.64
CA MET A 264 -9.98 -12.53 0.68
C MET A 264 -10.35 -12.04 -0.74
N PRO A 265 -11.14 -12.82 -1.51
CA PRO A 265 -11.51 -12.48 -2.87
C PRO A 265 -12.16 -11.10 -2.99
N GLY A 266 -11.64 -10.25 -3.87
CA GLY A 266 -12.22 -8.95 -4.24
C GLY A 266 -11.88 -7.78 -3.30
N GLN A 267 -11.18 -8.00 -2.19
CA GLN A 267 -10.82 -6.96 -1.21
C GLN A 267 -9.70 -6.03 -1.69
#